data_AF-D6YWZ9-F1
#
_entry.id   AF-D6YWZ9-F1
#
_cell.length_a   1.000
_cell.length_b   1.000
_cell.length_c   1.000
_cell.angle_alpha   90.00
_cell.angle_beta   90.00
_cell.angle_gamma   90.00
#
_symmetry.space_group_name_H-M   'P 1'
#
loop_
_entity.id
_entity.type
_entity.pdbx_description
1 polymer ?
#
loop_
_entity_poly.entity_id
_entity_poly.type
_entity_poly.pdbx_seq_one_letter_code
_entity_poly.pdbx_strand_id
1 'polypeptide(L)'
;MTRNNLPKLIHIGEYTVPGTGPRRLFLRQVDSDNFRWFEENGNEEIPLNVSASSIKEAMLLANKNWKHNAFRTIICGFRYTLPERDEHGMNALFHQMAASQRSFNGIYFDEELGHNCFVQNASTEALNLLKQLEDSNRL
;
A
#
# COMPACT_ATOMS: atom_id res chain seq x y z
N MET A 1 3.97 -11.76 -24.45
CA MET A 1 4.06 -11.51 -23.00
C MET A 1 3.49 -10.12 -22.76
N THR A 2 2.18 -10.04 -22.54
CA THR A 2 1.47 -8.78 -22.33
C THR A 2 1.94 -8.14 -21.03
N ARG A 3 2.50 -6.93 -21.12
CA ARG A 3 2.74 -6.07 -19.96
C ARG A 3 1.39 -5.89 -19.27
N ASN A 4 1.18 -6.52 -18.12
CA ASN A 4 0.02 -6.22 -17.30
C ASN A 4 0.17 -4.76 -16.86
N ASN A 5 -0.65 -3.88 -17.42
CA ASN A 5 -0.73 -2.48 -17.06
C ASN A 5 -1.49 -2.38 -15.72
N LEU A 6 -0.90 -2.93 -14.66
CA LEU A 6 -1.50 -2.89 -13.33
C LEU A 6 -1.56 -1.43 -12.87
N PRO A 7 -2.70 -0.97 -12.34
CA PRO A 7 -2.79 0.37 -11.81
C PRO A 7 -1.83 0.54 -10.62
N LYS A 8 -1.40 1.77 -10.34
CA LYS A 8 -0.40 2.07 -9.30
C LYS A 8 -0.79 1.45 -7.96
N LEU A 9 0.08 0.65 -7.37
CA LEU A 9 -0.14 0.13 -6.02
C LEU A 9 -0.02 1.27 -5.01
N ILE A 10 -1.01 1.40 -4.13
CA ILE A 10 -1.05 2.42 -3.08
C ILE A 10 -0.72 1.80 -1.73
N HIS A 11 -1.44 0.75 -1.33
CA HIS A 11 -1.26 0.12 -0.04
C HIS A 11 -1.63 -1.36 -0.06
N ILE A 12 -1.25 -2.07 1.00
CA ILE A 12 -1.47 -3.50 1.14
C ILE A 12 -2.18 -3.76 2.47
N GLY A 13 -3.19 -4.62 2.42
CA GLY A 13 -3.84 -5.16 3.59
C GLY A 13 -3.90 -6.67 3.54
N GLU A 14 -4.39 -7.25 4.61
CA GLU A 14 -4.72 -8.65 4.69
C GLU A 14 -5.95 -8.87 5.54
N TYR A 15 -6.65 -9.96 5.28
CA TYR A 15 -7.75 -10.43 6.10
C TYR A 15 -7.68 -11.96 6.20
N THR A 16 -8.20 -12.51 7.28
CA THR A 16 -8.20 -13.96 7.53
C THR A 16 -9.54 -14.55 7.15
N VAL A 17 -9.50 -15.56 6.28
CA VAL A 17 -10.67 -16.38 5.94
C VAL A 17 -10.64 -17.65 6.80
N PRO A 18 -11.68 -17.92 7.61
CA PRO A 18 -11.77 -19.15 8.41
C PRO A 18 -11.53 -20.39 7.55
N GLY A 19 -10.60 -21.24 7.99
CA GLY A 19 -10.26 -22.49 7.30
C GLY A 19 -9.32 -22.39 6.10
N THR A 20 -9.05 -21.18 5.57
CA THR A 20 -8.09 -21.02 4.44
C THR A 20 -6.87 -20.14 4.75
N GLY A 21 -6.92 -19.36 5.84
CA GLY A 21 -5.78 -18.55 6.30
C GLY A 21 -5.82 -17.10 5.81
N PRO A 22 -4.68 -16.38 5.88
CA PRO A 22 -4.61 -14.98 5.49
C PRO A 22 -4.68 -14.84 3.96
N ARG A 23 -5.45 -13.85 3.52
CA ARG A 23 -5.60 -13.41 2.13
C ARG A 23 -5.07 -11.99 2.02
N ARG A 24 -4.23 -11.76 1.02
CA ARG A 24 -3.64 -10.44 0.76
C ARG A 24 -4.55 -9.61 -0.14
N LEU A 25 -4.61 -8.33 0.17
CA LEU A 25 -5.36 -7.31 -0.53
C LEU A 25 -4.43 -6.21 -1.01
N PHE A 26 -4.61 -5.78 -2.26
CA PHE A 26 -3.88 -4.68 -2.88
C PHE A 26 -4.82 -3.51 -3.15
N LEU A 27 -4.55 -2.37 -2.54
CA LEU A 27 -5.24 -1.13 -2.87
C LEU A 27 -4.52 -0.48 -4.04
N ARG A 28 -5.18 -0.36 -5.19
CA ARG A 28 -4.61 0.28 -6.38
C ARG A 28 -5.39 1.54 -6.76
N GLN A 29 -4.68 2.50 -7.32
CA GLN A 29 -5.25 3.70 -7.94
C GLN A 29 -5.55 3.40 -9.41
N VAL A 30 -6.83 3.19 -9.73
CA VAL A 30 -7.31 2.84 -11.07
C VAL A 30 -7.37 4.07 -11.97
N ASP A 31 -7.78 5.21 -11.41
CA ASP A 31 -7.76 6.54 -12.02
C ASP A 31 -7.54 7.61 -10.92
N SER A 32 -7.60 8.91 -11.24
CA SER A 32 -7.30 9.99 -10.28
C SER A 32 -8.14 9.94 -9.01
N ASP A 33 -9.41 9.53 -9.13
CA ASP A 33 -10.41 9.60 -8.08
C ASP A 33 -11.06 8.23 -7.82
N ASN A 34 -10.32 7.16 -8.09
CA ASN A 34 -10.83 5.79 -7.95
C ASN A 34 -9.75 4.87 -7.42
N PHE A 35 -9.94 4.49 -6.16
CA PHE A 35 -9.10 3.55 -5.45
C PHE A 35 -9.88 2.28 -5.23
N ARG A 36 -9.34 1.14 -5.68
CA ARG A 36 -10.02 -0.15 -5.62
C ARG A 36 -9.14 -1.22 -4.98
N TRP A 37 -9.75 -2.07 -4.16
CA TRP A 37 -9.10 -3.25 -3.61
C TRP A 37 -9.15 -4.42 -4.58
N PHE A 38 -8.04 -5.14 -4.66
CA PHE A 38 -7.87 -6.38 -5.39
C PHE A 38 -7.44 -7.48 -4.42
N GLU A 39 -7.90 -8.70 -4.64
CA GLU A 39 -7.46 -9.87 -3.89
C GLU A 39 -6.34 -10.61 -4.64
N GLU A 40 -5.33 -11.04 -3.89
CA GLU A 40 -4.31 -11.94 -4.41
C GLU A 40 -4.88 -13.35 -4.64
N ASN A 41 -4.84 -13.81 -5.89
CA ASN A 41 -5.10 -15.20 -6.23
C ASN A 41 -3.94 -15.78 -7.06
N GLY A 42 -2.96 -16.37 -6.37
CA GLY A 42 -1.72 -16.82 -6.99
C GLY A 42 -0.91 -15.63 -7.50
N ASN A 43 -0.68 -15.57 -8.82
CA ASN A 43 0.04 -14.47 -9.48
C ASN A 43 -0.91 -13.43 -10.09
N GLU A 44 -2.22 -13.59 -9.90
CA GLU A 44 -3.24 -12.69 -10.43
C GLU A 44 -3.89 -11.86 -9.32
N GLU A 45 -4.49 -10.74 -9.72
CA GLU A 45 -5.18 -9.82 -8.84
C GLU A 45 -6.62 -9.67 -9.30
N ILE A 46 -7.55 -10.11 -8.45
CA ILE A 46 -8.97 -10.12 -8.77
C ILE A 46 -9.60 -8.85 -8.19
N PRO A 47 -10.20 -7.98 -9.02
CA PRO A 47 -10.85 -6.76 -8.53
C PRO A 47 -12.04 -7.11 -7.63
N LEU A 48 -12.13 -6.40 -6.50
CA LEU A 48 -13.24 -6.53 -5.56
C LEU A 48 -14.23 -5.37 -5.72
N ASN A 49 -15.46 -5.58 -5.26
CA ASN A 49 -16.51 -4.56 -5.23
C ASN A 49 -16.33 -3.57 -4.05
N VAL A 50 -15.09 -3.22 -3.72
CA VAL A 50 -14.74 -2.25 -2.69
C VAL A 50 -13.85 -1.20 -3.34
N SER A 51 -14.46 -0.07 -3.69
CA SER A 51 -13.77 1.09 -4.26
C SER A 51 -14.27 2.39 -3.65
N ALA A 52 -13.45 3.43 -3.70
CA ALA A 52 -13.75 4.73 -3.14
C ALA A 52 -13.09 5.87 -3.91
N SER A 53 -13.53 7.09 -3.63
CA SER A 53 -12.99 8.32 -4.25
C SER A 53 -11.65 8.76 -3.66
N SER A 54 -11.31 8.26 -2.47
CA SER A 54 -10.07 8.60 -1.78
C SER A 54 -9.46 7.38 -1.09
N ILE A 55 -8.14 7.42 -0.87
CA ILE A 55 -7.39 6.39 -0.14
C ILE A 55 -7.98 6.17 1.25
N LYS A 56 -8.28 7.25 1.98
CA LYS A 56 -8.86 7.19 3.33
C LYS A 56 -10.21 6.50 3.33
N GLU A 57 -11.09 6.85 2.39
CA GLU A 57 -12.40 6.22 2.26
C GLU A 57 -12.27 4.74 1.89
N ALA A 58 -11.37 4.39 0.96
CA ALA A 58 -11.12 3.00 0.56
C ALA A 58 -10.65 2.13 1.74
N MET A 59 -9.78 2.67 2.61
CA MET A 59 -9.33 1.98 3.82
C MET A 59 -10.47 1.79 4.84
N LEU A 60 -11.32 2.80 5.01
CA LEU A 60 -12.48 2.71 5.90
C LEU A 60 -13.50 1.67 5.40
N LEU A 61 -13.76 1.64 4.09
CA LEU A 61 -14.64 0.64 3.48
C LEU A 61 -14.07 -0.77 3.62
N ALA A 62 -12.76 -0.95 3.44
CA ALA A 62 -12.11 -2.23 3.67
C ALA A 62 -12.30 -2.72 5.11
N ASN A 63 -12.01 -1.86 6.09
CA ASN A 63 -12.17 -2.21 7.50
C ASN A 63 -13.64 -2.59 7.83
N LYS A 64 -14.61 -1.89 7.23
CA LYS A 64 -16.04 -2.26 7.38
C LYS A 64 -16.36 -3.61 6.74
N ASN A 65 -15.89 -3.85 5.52
CA ASN A 65 -16.20 -5.05 4.74
C ASN A 65 -15.63 -6.33 5.38
N TRP A 66 -14.42 -6.23 5.93
CA TRP A 66 -13.69 -7.36 6.54
C TRP A 66 -13.58 -7.27 8.06
N LYS A 67 -14.50 -6.53 8.71
CA LYS A 67 -14.50 -6.30 10.16
C LYS A 67 -14.39 -7.58 11.00
N HIS A 68 -15.05 -8.65 10.55
CA HIS A 68 -15.10 -9.93 11.25
C HIS A 68 -13.99 -10.90 10.84
N ASN A 69 -13.10 -10.48 9.95
CA ASN A 69 -12.04 -11.30 9.37
C ASN A 69 -10.64 -10.85 9.81
N ALA A 70 -10.51 -10.21 10.97
CA ALA A 70 -9.21 -9.73 11.47
C ALA A 70 -8.43 -8.91 10.43
N PHE A 71 -9.13 -8.04 9.68
CA PHE A 71 -8.50 -7.20 8.69
C PHE A 71 -7.44 -6.29 9.32
N ARG A 72 -6.27 -6.23 8.70
CA ARG A 72 -5.20 -5.30 9.07
C ARG A 72 -4.48 -4.79 7.83
N THR A 73 -3.89 -3.61 7.94
CA THR A 73 -2.96 -3.07 6.94
C THR A 73 -1.53 -3.44 7.29
N ILE A 74 -0.69 -3.58 6.27
CA ILE A 74 0.74 -3.83 6.46
C ILE A 74 1.41 -2.57 7.01
N ILE A 75 2.22 -2.71 8.06
CA ILE A 75 2.91 -1.59 8.70
C ILE A 75 4.10 -1.16 7.82
N CYS A 76 3.91 -0.07 7.08
CA CYS A 76 4.91 0.46 6.15
C CYS A 76 5.85 1.51 6.77
N GLY A 77 5.74 1.74 8.09
CA GLY A 77 6.54 2.71 8.83
C GLY A 77 5.91 4.09 8.93
N PHE A 78 6.73 5.07 9.30
CA PHE A 78 6.33 6.47 9.48
C PHE A 78 7.00 7.35 8.43
N ARG A 79 6.19 8.15 7.74
CA ARG A 79 6.60 9.17 6.78
C ARG A 79 6.83 10.49 7.50
N TYR A 80 7.98 11.09 7.26
CA TYR A 80 8.37 12.41 7.75
C TYR A 80 8.54 13.36 6.57
N THR A 81 8.22 14.64 6.78
CA THR A 81 8.39 15.70 5.78
C THR A 81 9.62 16.54 6.11
N LEU A 82 10.33 17.02 5.08
CA LEU A 82 11.52 17.85 5.21
C LEU A 82 11.24 19.33 4.85
N PRO A 83 11.81 20.29 5.60
CA PRO A 83 12.57 20.08 6.84
C PRO A 83 11.67 19.51 7.94
N GLU A 84 12.22 18.64 8.79
CA GLU A 84 11.47 17.99 9.87
C GLU A 84 10.77 19.03 10.75
N ARG A 85 9.45 19.01 10.72
CA ARG A 85 8.59 19.82 11.61
C ARG A 85 7.75 18.97 12.54
N ASP A 86 7.64 17.67 12.26
CA ASP A 86 6.70 16.77 12.88
C ASP A 86 7.47 15.67 13.62
N GLU A 87 7.47 15.72 14.95
CA GLU A 87 8.27 14.85 15.82
C GLU A 87 7.83 13.38 15.76
N HIS A 88 6.59 13.11 15.32
CA HIS A 88 6.01 11.76 15.37
C HIS A 88 5.86 11.09 13.99
N GLY A 89 5.88 11.87 12.91
CA GLY A 89 5.62 11.37 11.56
C GLY A 89 4.18 10.87 11.36
N MET A 90 3.81 10.60 10.11
CA MET A 90 2.51 10.04 9.75
C MET A 90 2.65 8.59 9.27
N ASN A 91 1.62 7.76 9.44
CA ASN A 91 1.65 6.40 8.87
C ASN A 91 1.93 6.46 7.36
N ALA A 92 2.98 5.76 6.93
CA ALA A 92 3.35 5.68 5.53
C ALA A 92 2.42 4.69 4.79
N LEU A 93 2.10 5.02 3.55
CA LEU A 93 1.53 4.08 2.58
C LEU A 93 2.61 3.20 1.98
N PHE A 94 2.20 2.13 1.29
CA PHE A 94 3.16 1.17 0.75
C PHE A 94 3.99 1.80 -0.37
N HIS A 95 3.35 2.58 -1.26
CA HIS A 95 4.05 3.29 -2.33
C HIS A 95 5.03 4.35 -1.80
N GLN A 96 4.73 4.98 -0.66
CA GLN A 96 5.60 5.97 -0.01
C GLN A 96 6.83 5.30 0.60
N MET A 97 6.64 4.18 1.28
CA MET A 97 7.74 3.34 1.74
C MET A 97 8.61 2.87 0.57
N ALA A 98 8.00 2.34 -0.49
CA ALA A 98 8.72 1.90 -1.68
C ALA A 98 9.54 3.03 -2.33
N ALA A 99 8.96 4.23 -2.47
CA ALA A 99 9.66 5.39 -3.01
C ALA A 99 10.87 5.79 -2.15
N SER A 100 10.72 5.79 -0.83
CA SER A 100 11.83 6.03 0.10
C SER A 100 12.93 4.97 -0.03
N GLN A 101 12.58 3.67 -0.02
CA GLN A 101 13.56 2.58 -0.14
C GLN A 101 14.31 2.55 -1.48
N ARG A 102 13.69 3.03 -2.55
CA ARG A 102 14.32 3.12 -3.88
C ARG A 102 15.21 4.35 -4.06
N SER A 103 15.08 5.32 -3.18
CA SER A 103 15.85 6.55 -3.25
C SER A 103 17.24 6.32 -2.65
N PHE A 104 18.29 6.80 -3.32
CA PHE A 104 19.69 6.55 -2.92
C PHE A 104 20.00 6.89 -1.46
N ASN A 105 19.39 7.97 -0.94
CA ASN A 105 19.54 8.44 0.43
C ASN A 105 18.27 8.28 1.27
N GLY A 106 17.28 7.52 0.80
CA GLY A 106 15.99 7.37 1.48
C GLY A 106 14.99 8.52 1.27
N ILE A 107 15.40 9.62 0.61
CA ILE A 107 14.58 10.82 0.44
C ILE A 107 13.93 10.83 -0.94
N TYR A 108 12.61 10.98 -0.99
CA TYR A 108 11.83 11.12 -2.22
C TYR A 108 10.99 12.39 -2.18
N PHE A 109 10.62 12.93 -3.35
CA PHE A 109 9.68 14.05 -3.42
C PHE A 109 8.24 13.54 -3.46
N ASP A 110 7.42 13.98 -2.52
CA ASP A 110 5.99 13.66 -2.47
C ASP A 110 5.20 14.77 -3.19
N GLU A 111 4.70 14.46 -4.38
CA GLU A 111 3.99 15.43 -5.23
C GLU A 111 2.68 15.92 -4.61
N GLU A 112 2.02 15.09 -3.79
CA GLU A 112 0.76 15.47 -3.12
C GLU A 112 0.98 16.52 -2.04
N LEU A 113 2.11 16.43 -1.33
CA LEU A 113 2.50 17.38 -0.29
C LEU A 113 3.34 18.55 -0.84
N GLY A 114 4.02 18.37 -1.97
CA GLY A 114 4.99 19.35 -2.49
C GLY A 114 6.27 19.44 -1.65
N HIS A 115 6.62 18.36 -0.93
CA HIS A 115 7.75 18.32 0.00
C HIS A 115 8.62 17.08 -0.21
N ASN A 116 9.90 17.18 0.16
CA ASN A 116 10.75 16.01 0.31
C ASN A 116 10.32 15.23 1.55
N CYS A 117 10.26 13.91 1.42
CA CYS A 117 9.82 13.00 2.46
C CYS A 117 10.80 11.83 2.57
N PHE A 118 10.79 11.17 3.72
CA PHE A 118 11.45 9.88 3.92
C PHE A 118 10.59 8.99 4.83
N VAL A 119 10.82 7.69 4.80
CA VAL A 119 10.09 6.72 5.63
C VAL A 119 11.05 5.96 6.54
N GLN A 120 10.73 5.88 7.82
CA GLN A 120 11.46 5.08 8.82
C GLN A 120 10.59 4.00 9.43
N ASN A 121 11.23 3.02 10.09
CA ASN A 121 10.56 1.95 10.85
C ASN A 121 9.57 1.10 10.02
N ALA A 122 9.83 0.94 8.73
CA ALA A 122 9.12 -0.05 7.92
C ALA A 122 9.32 -1.45 8.50
N SER A 123 8.22 -2.22 8.59
CA SER A 123 8.29 -3.58 9.10
C SER A 123 9.05 -4.50 8.14
N THR A 124 9.69 -5.54 8.68
CA THR A 124 10.33 -6.58 7.87
C THR A 124 9.34 -7.24 6.90
N GLU A 125 8.08 -7.38 7.31
CA GLU A 125 6.98 -7.86 6.47
C GLU A 125 6.81 -6.97 5.22
N ALA A 126 6.74 -5.65 5.40
CA ALA A 126 6.59 -4.71 4.29
C ALA A 126 7.79 -4.71 3.34
N LEU A 127 9.02 -4.77 3.87
CA LEU A 127 10.26 -4.80 3.08
C LEU A 127 10.37 -6.11 2.27
N ASN A 128 10.01 -7.24 2.86
CA ASN A 128 9.98 -8.52 2.15
C ASN A 128 8.94 -8.51 1.02
N LEU A 129 7.76 -7.93 1.28
CA LEU A 129 6.72 -7.77 0.25
C LEU A 129 7.17 -6.87 -0.89
N LEU A 130 7.88 -5.77 -0.60
CA LEU A 130 8.42 -4.89 -1.63
C LEU A 130 9.33 -5.69 -2.58
N LYS A 131 10.30 -6.42 -2.04
CA LYS A 131 11.20 -7.25 -2.84
C LYS A 131 10.44 -8.28 -3.69
N GLN A 132 9.48 -8.99 -3.10
CA GLN A 132 8.66 -9.98 -3.83
C GLN A 132 7.86 -9.35 -4.98
N LEU A 133 7.29 -8.16 -4.76
CA LEU A 133 6.51 -7.44 -5.78
C LEU A 133 7.41 -6.83 -6.86
N GLU A 134 8.65 -6.46 -6.54
CA GLU A 134 9.68 -6.06 -7.51
C GLU A 134 10.07 -7.23 -8.41
N ASP A 135 10.39 -8.37 -7.82
CA ASP A 135 10.79 -9.59 -8.54
C ASP A 135 9.68 -10.10 -9.47
N SER A 136 8.41 -9.86 -9.10
CA SER A 136 7.23 -10.24 -9.89
C SER A 136 6.66 -9.12 -10.77
N ASN A 137 7.25 -7.93 -10.76
CA ASN A 137 6.84 -6.75 -11.54
C ASN A 137 5.36 -6.34 -11.32
N ARG A 138 4.94 -6.23 -10.06
CA ARG A 138 3.54 -5.97 -9.64
C ARG A 138 3.33 -4.65 -8.89
N LEU A 139 4.27 -3.71 -8.99
CA LEU A 139 4.21 -2.42 -8.27
C LEU A 139 3.46 -1.33 -9.05
#